data_AF-A0A315X5W6-F1
#
_entry.id   AF-A0A315X5W6-F1
#
_cell.length_a   1.000
_cell.length_b   1.000
_cell.length_c   1.000
_cell.angle_alpha   90.00
_cell.angle_beta   90.00
_cell.angle_gamma   90.00
#
_symmetry.space_group_name_H-M   'P 1'
#
loop_
_entity.id
_entity.type
_entity.pdbx_description
1 polymer ?
#
loop_
_entity_poly.entity_id
_entity_poly.type
_entity_poly.pdbx_seq_one_letter_code
_entity_poly.pdbx_strand_id
1 'polypeptide(L)'
;MAPSPKHPGVSMLDYLPFLISANSLGVISLIIFLASSLILTIPVFATRGGTQVAWFGVVGFLLTVEAVILIILVVLTSQGEIFQ
;
A
#
# COMPACT_ATOMS: atom_id res chain seq x y z
N MET A 1 29.51 41.75 2.98
CA MET A 1 28.20 41.17 3.34
C MET A 1 28.06 39.89 2.54
N ALA A 2 28.38 38.74 3.15
CA ALA A 2 28.36 37.45 2.47
C ALA A 2 26.90 37.03 2.21
N PRO A 3 26.55 36.52 1.02
CA PRO A 3 25.21 36.01 0.76
C PRO A 3 24.95 34.77 1.62
N SER A 4 23.87 34.84 2.41
CA SER A 4 23.33 33.72 3.19
C SER A 4 23.06 32.51 2.29
N PRO A 5 23.43 31.28 2.70
CA PRO A 5 23.10 30.10 1.92
C PRO A 5 21.57 29.94 1.89
N LYS A 6 20.99 30.11 0.70
CA LYS A 6 19.63 29.66 0.43
C LYS A 6 19.61 28.16 0.69
N HIS A 7 19.04 27.73 1.82
CA HIS A 7 18.63 26.33 1.97
C HIS A 7 17.67 26.06 0.81
N PRO A 8 18.06 25.22 -0.18
CA PRO A 8 17.09 24.76 -1.15
C PRO A 8 16.01 24.05 -0.34
N GLY A 9 14.75 24.30 -0.66
CA GLY A 9 13.64 23.56 -0.08
C GLY A 9 13.84 22.09 -0.40
N VAL A 10 14.52 21.38 0.50
CA VAL A 10 14.59 19.93 0.52
C VAL A 10 13.15 19.51 0.69
N SER A 11 12.59 18.91 -0.36
CA SER A 11 11.22 18.46 -0.32
C SER A 11 11.14 17.47 0.84
N MET A 12 10.06 17.49 1.62
CA MET A 12 9.91 16.55 2.75
C MET A 12 10.04 15.08 2.31
N LEU A 13 9.91 14.81 1.01
CA LEU A 13 10.12 13.51 0.37
C LEU A 13 11.60 13.09 0.28
N ASP A 14 12.55 14.02 0.22
CA ASP A 14 13.99 13.71 0.20
C ASP A 14 14.47 13.16 1.56
N TYR A 15 13.74 13.46 2.64
CA TYR A 15 14.05 13.02 4.01
C TYR A 15 13.43 11.67 4.40
N LEU A 16 12.69 11.02 3.51
CA LEU A 16 12.04 9.74 3.77
C LEU A 16 12.58 8.63 2.85
N PRO A 17 13.91 8.36 2.82
CA PRO A 17 14.47 7.27 2.03
C PRO A 17 13.93 5.90 2.49
N PHE A 18 13.41 5.81 3.71
CA PHE A 18 12.68 4.62 4.15
C PHE A 18 11.31 4.48 3.49
N LEU A 19 10.67 5.52 2.94
CA LEU A 19 9.44 5.36 2.15
C LEU A 19 9.72 4.95 0.69
N ILE A 20 10.94 5.24 0.22
CA ILE A 20 11.39 4.97 -1.17
C ILE A 20 12.04 3.58 -1.31
N SER A 21 12.53 3.00 -0.21
CA SER A 21 13.03 1.63 -0.22
C SER A 21 11.92 0.63 -0.53
N ALA A 22 12.14 -0.25 -1.53
CA ALA A 22 11.21 -1.31 -1.91
C ALA A 22 10.85 -2.23 -0.73
N ASN A 23 11.75 -2.42 0.23
CA ASN A 23 11.48 -3.22 1.44
C ASN A 23 10.39 -2.56 2.30
N SER A 24 10.52 -1.26 2.57
CA SER A 24 9.53 -0.54 3.36
C SER A 24 8.21 -0.39 2.62
N LEU A 25 8.24 -0.21 1.31
CA LEU A 25 7.03 -0.20 0.48
C LEU A 25 6.34 -1.58 0.52
N GLY A 26 7.10 -2.67 0.58
CA GLY A 26 6.59 -4.01 0.86
C GLY A 26 5.93 -4.14 2.24
N VAL A 27 6.54 -3.60 3.29
CA VAL A 27 5.95 -3.58 4.64
C VAL A 27 4.67 -2.74 4.69
N ILE A 28 4.66 -1.56 4.06
CA ILE A 28 3.47 -0.71 3.97
C ILE A 28 2.36 -1.42 3.21
N SER A 29 2.71 -2.05 2.09
CA SER A 29 1.77 -2.85 1.29
C SER A 29 1.16 -3.98 2.10
N LEU A 30 1.97 -4.68 2.92
CA LEU A 30 1.47 -5.72 3.81
C LEU A 30 0.49 -5.17 4.85
N ILE A 31 0.78 -4.01 5.45
CA ILE A 31 -0.11 -3.36 6.43
C ILE A 31 -1.44 -2.98 5.78
N ILE A 32 -1.41 -2.40 4.58
CA ILE A 32 -2.62 -2.04 3.82
C ILE A 32 -3.44 -3.29 3.54
N PHE A 33 -2.82 -4.34 3.02
CA PHE A 33 -3.50 -5.60 2.72
C PHE A 33 -4.15 -6.23 3.96
N LEU A 34 -3.45 -6.21 5.10
CA LEU A 34 -4.00 -6.72 6.37
C LEU A 34 -5.19 -5.89 6.86
N ALA A 35 -5.10 -4.55 6.79
CA ALA A 35 -6.19 -3.67 7.17
C ALA A 35 -7.42 -3.89 6.28
N SER A 36 -7.23 -3.96 4.96
CA SER A 36 -8.29 -4.25 4.00
C SER A 36 -8.92 -5.62 4.24
N SER A 37 -8.12 -6.65 4.50
CA SER A 37 -8.60 -8.00 4.84
C SER A 37 -9.50 -7.99 6.07
N LEU A 38 -9.09 -7.30 7.14
CA LEU A 38 -9.89 -7.19 8.36
C LEU A 38 -11.21 -6.44 8.14
N ILE A 39 -11.18 -5.32 7.41
CA ILE A 39 -12.36 -4.49 7.20
C ILE A 39 -13.35 -5.17 6.23
N LEU A 40 -12.86 -5.66 5.11
CA LEU A 40 -13.70 -6.25 4.07
C LEU A 40 -14.33 -7.57 4.51
N THR A 41 -13.74 -8.29 5.46
CA THR A 41 -14.33 -9.53 5.99
C THR A 41 -15.43 -9.32 7.02
N ILE A 42 -15.65 -8.10 7.55
CA ILE A 42 -16.71 -7.83 8.54
C ILE A 42 -18.10 -8.32 8.08
N PRO A 43 -18.57 -8.03 6.85
CA PRO A 43 -19.89 -8.48 6.39
C PRO A 43 -20.01 -10.01 6.29
N VAL A 44 -18.90 -10.71 6.04
CA VAL A 44 -18.86 -12.18 6.03
C VAL A 44 -19.24 -12.72 7.40
N PHE A 45 -18.71 -12.13 8.47
CA PHE A 45 -19.02 -12.52 9.84
C PHE A 45 -20.37 -11.98 10.34
N ALA A 46 -20.87 -10.89 9.74
CA ALA A 46 -22.14 -10.28 10.10
C ALA A 46 -23.36 -10.94 9.44
N THR A 47 -23.17 -11.76 8.41
CA THR A 47 -24.26 -12.37 7.63
C THR A 47 -24.27 -13.90 7.74
N ARG A 48 -25.34 -14.55 7.26
CA ARG A 48 -25.51 -16.01 7.28
C ARG A 48 -26.08 -16.53 5.96
N GLY A 49 -25.86 -17.81 5.68
CA GLY A 49 -26.47 -18.52 4.55
C GLY A 49 -25.92 -18.06 3.19
N GLY A 50 -26.77 -17.99 2.16
CA GLY A 50 -26.34 -17.63 0.80
C GLY A 50 -25.65 -16.25 0.71
N THR A 51 -26.11 -15.27 1.49
CA THR A 51 -25.50 -13.93 1.54
C THR A 51 -24.05 -13.99 2.06
N GLN A 52 -23.76 -14.87 3.02
CA GLN A 52 -22.40 -15.06 3.53
C GLN A 52 -21.46 -15.63 2.45
N VAL A 53 -21.95 -16.58 1.66
CA VAL A 53 -21.19 -17.15 0.53
C VAL A 53 -20.91 -16.09 -0.53
N ALA A 54 -21.89 -15.23 -0.83
CA ALA A 54 -21.69 -14.12 -1.76
C ALA A 54 -20.63 -13.13 -1.24
N TRP A 55 -20.65 -12.80 0.05
CA TRP A 55 -19.62 -11.95 0.66
C TRP A 55 -18.22 -12.57 0.59
N PHE A 56 -18.06 -13.88 0.83
CA PHE A 56 -16.77 -14.54 0.64
C PHE A 56 -16.23 -14.37 -0.79
N GLY A 57 -17.08 -14.51 -1.80
CA GLY A 57 -16.68 -14.32 -3.20
C GLY A 57 -16.25 -12.88 -3.50
N VAL A 58 -17.06 -11.90 -3.09
CA VAL A 58 -16.78 -10.47 -3.30
C VAL A 58 -15.49 -10.06 -2.60
N VAL A 59 -15.34 -10.42 -1.32
CA VAL A 59 -14.16 -10.07 -0.51
C VAL A 59 -12.91 -10.75 -1.06
N GLY A 60 -12.99 -12.03 -1.42
CA GLY A 60 -11.87 -12.75 -2.03
C GLY A 60 -11.41 -12.11 -3.34
N PHE A 61 -12.36 -11.68 -4.19
CA PHE A 61 -12.04 -10.98 -5.43
C PHE A 61 -11.34 -9.64 -5.16
N LEU A 62 -11.90 -8.81 -4.28
CA LEU A 62 -11.34 -7.49 -3.94
C LEU A 62 -9.92 -7.61 -3.37
N LEU A 63 -9.72 -8.53 -2.42
CA LEU A 63 -8.40 -8.76 -1.82
C LEU A 63 -7.40 -9.31 -2.85
N THR A 64 -7.84 -10.17 -3.78
CA THR A 64 -6.94 -10.67 -4.84
C THR A 64 -6.48 -9.53 -5.75
N VAL A 65 -7.39 -8.66 -6.18
CA VAL A 65 -7.07 -7.50 -7.02
C VAL A 65 -6.12 -6.56 -6.27
N GLU A 66 -6.39 -6.27 -5.00
CA GLU A 66 -5.54 -5.44 -4.16
C GLU A 66 -4.12 -6.04 -4.01
N ALA A 67 -4.01 -7.33 -3.73
CA ALA A 67 -2.73 -8.01 -3.61
C ALA A 67 -1.90 -7.89 -4.90
N VAL A 68 -2.52 -8.08 -6.07
CA VAL A 68 -1.84 -7.93 -7.36
C VAL A 68 -1.31 -6.51 -7.56
N ILE A 69 -2.13 -5.49 -7.27
CA ILE A 69 -1.73 -4.08 -7.42
C ILE A 69 -0.55 -3.76 -6.50
N LEU A 70 -0.62 -4.17 -5.23
CA LEU A 70 0.42 -3.91 -4.24
C LEU A 70 1.73 -4.62 -4.60
N ILE A 71 1.67 -5.87 -5.08
CA ILE A 71 2.86 -6.59 -5.55
C ILE A 71 3.49 -5.88 -6.75
N ILE A 72 2.69 -5.48 -7.74
CA ILE A 72 3.18 -4.74 -8.91
C ILE A 72 3.87 -3.44 -8.48
N LEU A 73 3.27 -2.70 -7.55
CA LEU A 73 3.84 -1.46 -7.03
C LEU A 73 5.22 -1.69 -6.41
N VAL A 74 5.37 -2.72 -5.57
CA VAL A 74 6.65 -3.06 -4.93
C VAL A 74 7.69 -3.50 -5.96
N VAL A 75 7.30 -4.33 -6.92
CA VAL A 75 8.19 -4.79 -8.00
C VAL A 75 8.70 -3.63 -8.83
N LEU A 76 7.83 -2.76 -9.30
CA LEU A 76 8.22 -1.62 -10.12
C LEU A 76 9.05 -0.60 -9.33
N THR A 77 8.78 -0.43 -8.04
CA THR A 77 9.65 0.37 -7.15
C THR A 77 11.03 -0.26 -7.02
N SER A 78 11.12 -1.58 -6.86
CA SER A 78 12.40 -2.29 -6.76
C SER A 78 13.24 -2.21 -8.04
N GLN A 79 12.59 -2.01 -9.19
CA GLN A 79 13.23 -1.79 -10.49
C GLN A 79 13.63 -0.33 -10.71
N GLY A 80 13.20 0.59 -9.84
CA GLY A 80 13.42 2.03 -10.02
C GLY A 80 12.58 2.63 -11.14
N GLU A 81 11.40 2.08 -11.44
CA GLU A 81 10.54 2.58 -12.53
C GLU A 81 9.56 3.68 -12.07
N ILE A 82 9.20 3.76 -10.78
CA ILE A 82 8.12 4.66 -10.32
C ILE A 82 8.47 5.60 -9.15
N PHE A 83 9.63 5.47 -8.49
CA PHE A 83 10.01 6.31 -7.34
C PHE A 83 11.54 6.50 -7.18
N GLN A 84 12.27 6.79 -8.27
CA GLN A 84 13.73 7.06 -8.23
C GLN A 84 14.09 8.34 -7.48
#